data_AF-A0A1Y1LCG6-F1
#
_entry.id   AF-A0A1Y1LCG6-F1
#
_cell.length_a   1.000
_cell.length_b   1.000
_cell.length_c   1.000
_cell.angle_alpha   90.00
_cell.angle_beta   90.00
_cell.angle_gamma   90.00
#
_symmetry.space_group_name_H-M   'P 1'
#
loop_
_entity.id
_entity.type
_entity.pdbx_description
1 polymer ?
#
loop_
_entity_poly.entity_id
_entity_poly.type
_entity_poly.pdbx_seq_one_letter_code
_entity_poly.pdbx_strand_id
1 'polypeptide(L)'
;LKARDVRAVDDAGNLADTTDLDDDIPDMEDEDDDDAIIRDTSAESKSAGRRTYTLYIMYSPYYRTPRLYLSGYLPNGQPLPPQSMMDDIVGDYKDKTVTLEDFPFFANNIKMASVHPCKHASVMKTL
;
A
#
# COMPACT_ATOMS: atom_id res chain seq x y z
N LEU A 1 8.71 -48.00 18.85
CA LEU A 1 10.14 -47.64 18.73
C LEU A 1 10.42 -46.56 19.77
N LYS A 2 11.07 -46.91 20.90
CA LYS A 2 11.45 -45.93 21.94
C LYS A 2 12.67 -45.16 21.43
N ALA A 3 12.53 -43.87 21.17
CA ALA A 3 13.67 -43.00 20.89
C ALA A 3 14.55 -42.92 22.15
N ARG A 4 15.86 -43.09 21.99
CA ARG A 4 16.84 -42.97 23.07
C ARG A 4 17.10 -41.48 23.32
N ASP A 5 17.08 -41.09 24.58
CA ASP A 5 17.39 -39.75 25.07
C ASP A 5 18.83 -39.38 24.68
N VAL A 6 19.02 -38.24 24.01
CA VAL A 6 20.33 -37.79 23.49
C VAL A 6 20.77 -36.60 24.34
N ARG A 7 21.73 -36.82 25.24
CA ARG A 7 22.29 -35.79 26.12
C ARG A 7 23.56 -35.20 25.50
N ALA A 8 23.68 -33.88 25.54
CA ALA A 8 24.87 -33.18 25.05
C ALA A 8 26.03 -33.36 26.04
N VAL A 9 27.23 -33.60 25.50
CA VAL A 9 28.50 -33.65 26.22
C VAL A 9 29.35 -32.47 25.77
N ASP A 10 30.13 -31.90 26.68
CA ASP A 10 31.10 -30.85 26.36
C ASP A 10 32.39 -31.42 25.74
N ASP A 11 33.24 -30.55 25.20
CA ASP A 11 34.51 -30.93 24.54
C ASP A 11 35.54 -31.59 25.47
N ALA A 12 35.29 -31.66 26.78
CA ALA A 12 36.08 -32.40 27.74
C ALA A 12 35.51 -33.81 28.06
N GLY A 13 34.38 -34.17 27.44
CA GLY A 13 33.74 -35.48 27.54
C GLY A 13 32.92 -35.70 28.80
N ASN A 14 32.55 -34.64 29.54
CA ASN A 14 31.70 -34.75 30.72
C ASN A 14 30.23 -34.46 30.36
N LEU A 15 29.31 -35.14 31.04
CA LEU A 15 27.87 -34.90 30.88
C LEU A 15 27.50 -33.64 31.66
N ALA A 16 27.02 -32.62 30.97
CA ALA A 16 26.53 -31.39 31.60
C ALA A 16 25.21 -31.69 32.35
N ASP A 17 25.21 -31.49 33.66
CA ASP A 17 24.05 -31.62 34.53
C ASP A 17 23.24 -30.32 34.49
N THR A 18 22.10 -30.34 33.81
CA THR A 18 21.18 -29.19 33.70
C THR A 18 20.14 -29.25 34.81
N THR A 19 20.54 -28.98 36.06
CA THR A 19 19.64 -29.06 37.21
C THR A 19 19.47 -27.79 38.05
N ASP A 20 20.12 -26.65 37.75
CA ASP A 20 20.03 -25.48 38.65
C ASP A 20 19.96 -24.13 37.92
N LEU A 21 18.91 -23.87 37.12
CA LEU A 21 18.53 -22.49 36.72
C LEU A 21 17.00 -22.38 36.56
N ASP A 22 16.24 -22.91 37.52
CA ASP A 22 14.90 -22.39 37.84
C ASP A 22 15.07 -21.32 38.94
N ASP A 23 14.26 -20.25 38.88
CA ASP A 23 14.16 -19.10 39.81
C ASP A 23 15.00 -17.84 39.49
N ASP A 24 14.54 -17.06 38.50
CA ASP A 24 14.40 -15.59 38.60
C ASP A 24 13.81 -15.05 37.28
N ILE A 25 12.52 -15.32 37.02
CA ILE A 25 11.76 -14.53 36.05
C ILE A 25 11.19 -13.33 36.83
N PRO A 26 11.66 -12.10 36.59
CA PRO A 26 11.07 -10.93 37.23
C PRO A 26 9.61 -10.81 36.80
N ASP A 27 8.70 -10.65 37.76
CA ASP A 27 7.29 -10.32 37.52
C ASP A 27 7.25 -9.08 36.62
N MET A 28 6.83 -9.27 35.36
CA MET A 28 6.34 -8.18 34.55
C MET A 28 5.08 -7.68 35.25
N GLU A 29 5.21 -6.63 36.07
CA GLU A 29 4.07 -5.79 36.40
C GLU A 29 3.47 -5.35 35.06
N ASP A 30 2.26 -5.82 34.79
CA ASP A 30 1.42 -5.37 33.68
C ASP A 30 1.12 -3.88 33.90
N GLU A 31 2.08 -3.00 33.58
CA GLU A 31 1.75 -1.65 33.19
C GLU A 31 0.95 -1.80 31.91
N ASP A 32 -0.38 -1.70 32.04
CA ASP A 32 -1.34 -1.64 30.95
C ASP A 32 -0.83 -0.64 29.90
N ASP A 33 -0.13 -1.14 28.89
CA ASP A 33 0.31 -0.40 27.71
C ASP A 33 -0.93 -0.20 26.80
N ASP A 34 -1.91 0.50 27.37
CA ASP A 34 -3.19 0.87 26.76
C ASP A 34 -2.98 1.92 25.65
N ASP A 35 -1.73 2.37 25.45
CA ASP A 35 -1.28 3.30 24.41
C ASP A 35 -0.94 2.61 23.08
N ALA A 36 -0.93 1.26 23.02
CA ALA A 36 -0.76 0.51 21.76
C ALA A 36 -2.09 0.13 21.07
N ILE A 37 -3.24 0.47 21.66
CA ILE A 37 -4.53 0.37 20.96
C ILE A 37 -4.76 1.69 20.25
N ILE A 38 -4.50 1.73 18.93
CA ILE A 38 -5.13 2.73 18.07
C ILE A 38 -6.63 2.44 18.12
N ARG A 39 -7.31 3.03 19.12
CA ARG A 39 -8.76 3.06 19.18
C ARG A 39 -9.17 3.75 17.89
N ASP A 40 -9.75 3.00 16.96
CA ASP A 40 -10.31 3.53 15.73
C ASP A 40 -11.58 4.35 16.08
N THR A 41 -11.40 5.45 16.80
CA THR A 41 -12.40 6.51 16.96
C THR A 41 -12.49 7.36 15.69
N SER A 42 -11.99 6.85 14.56
CA SER A 42 -11.99 7.53 13.26
C SER A 42 -12.93 6.90 12.24
N ALA A 43 -13.75 5.92 12.63
CA ALA A 43 -14.87 5.46 11.80
C ALA A 43 -15.82 6.61 11.41
N GLU A 44 -15.88 7.68 12.21
CA GLU A 44 -16.77 8.82 11.98
C GLU A 44 -16.08 10.06 11.37
N SER A 45 -14.74 10.11 11.30
CA SER A 45 -13.99 11.29 10.80
C SER A 45 -13.13 11.02 9.55
N LYS A 46 -12.86 9.76 9.19
CA LYS A 46 -12.25 9.40 7.90
C LYS A 46 -13.24 9.24 6.74
N SER A 47 -14.50 9.63 6.94
CA SER A 47 -15.44 9.88 5.85
C SER A 47 -15.22 11.27 5.23
N ALA A 48 -13.96 11.71 5.11
CA ALA A 48 -13.60 12.69 4.10
C ALA A 48 -13.83 12.02 2.73
N GLY A 49 -15.09 12.00 2.28
CA GLY A 49 -15.63 11.46 1.05
C GLY A 49 -14.82 10.37 0.36
N ARG A 50 -15.04 9.09 0.70
CA ARG A 50 -14.41 7.95 0.04
C ARG A 50 -14.71 7.95 -1.47
N ARG A 51 -13.73 8.28 -2.30
CA ARG A 51 -13.85 8.30 -3.76
C ARG A 51 -13.50 6.92 -4.33
N THR A 52 -14.19 6.53 -5.41
CA THR A 52 -13.89 5.31 -6.16
C THR A 52 -13.39 5.68 -7.55
N TYR A 53 -12.45 4.90 -8.09
CA TYR A 53 -11.81 5.22 -9.36
C TYR A 53 -11.82 4.01 -10.30
N THR A 54 -12.19 4.26 -11.56
CA THR A 54 -11.98 3.32 -12.65
C THR A 54 -10.72 3.73 -13.40
N LEU A 55 -9.76 2.82 -13.49
CA LEU A 55 -8.49 3.03 -14.18
C LEU A 55 -8.52 2.32 -15.53
N TYR A 56 -8.23 3.06 -16.60
CA TYR A 56 -8.07 2.52 -17.94
C TYR A 56 -6.61 2.59 -18.35
N ILE A 57 -6.05 1.44 -18.71
CA ILE A 57 -4.69 1.32 -19.22
C ILE A 57 -4.77 1.08 -20.72
N MET A 58 -4.16 1.97 -21.49
CA MET A 58 -4.15 1.93 -22.95
C MET A 58 -2.70 1.85 -23.43
N TYR A 59 -2.48 1.29 -24.62
CA TYR A 59 -1.16 1.34 -25.23
C TYR A 59 -1.00 2.60 -26.09
N SER A 60 0.02 3.42 -25.84
CA SER A 60 0.37 4.56 -26.68
C SER A 60 1.37 4.13 -27.76
N PRO A 61 0.98 4.08 -29.06
CA PRO A 61 1.88 3.60 -30.11
C PRO A 61 3.10 4.51 -30.31
N TYR A 62 2.94 5.81 -30.09
CA TYR A 62 4.01 6.80 -30.27
C TYR A 62 5.14 6.61 -29.24
N TYR A 63 4.78 6.46 -27.96
CA TYR A 63 5.76 6.30 -26.88
C TYR A 63 6.11 4.84 -26.59
N ARG A 64 5.37 3.88 -27.16
CA ARG A 64 5.50 2.43 -26.93
C ARG A 64 5.43 2.06 -25.44
N THR A 65 4.57 2.76 -24.71
CA THR A 65 4.37 2.60 -23.26
C THR A 65 2.88 2.60 -22.94
N PRO A 66 2.47 2.04 -21.79
CA PRO A 66 1.11 2.20 -21.31
C PRO A 66 0.82 3.69 -21.03
N ARG A 67 -0.42 4.11 -21.27
CA ARG A 67 -1.01 5.39 -20.93
C ARG A 67 -2.19 5.15 -19.99
N LEU A 68 -2.26 5.90 -18.90
CA LEU A 68 -3.27 5.71 -17.87
C LEU A 68 -4.33 6.82 -17.96
N TYR A 69 -5.60 6.44 -17.85
CA TYR A 69 -6.74 7.34 -17.67
C TYR A 69 -7.48 6.96 -16.39
N LEU A 70 -7.95 7.96 -15.65
CA LEU A 70 -8.65 7.80 -14.39
C LEU A 70 -10.00 8.51 -14.46
N SER A 71 -11.05 7.78 -14.09
CA SER A 71 -12.41 8.31 -13.92
C SER A 71 -12.83 8.11 -12.47
N GLY A 72 -12.98 9.22 -11.75
CA GLY A 72 -13.38 9.22 -10.34
C GLY A 72 -14.90 9.27 -10.17
N TYR A 73 -15.36 8.72 -9.05
CA TYR A 73 -16.75 8.74 -8.61
C TYR A 73 -16.80 9.08 -7.12
N LEU A 74 -17.84 9.82 -6.75
CA LEU A 74 -18.18 10.11 -5.36
C LEU A 74 -18.78 8.87 -4.66
N PRO A 75 -18.87 8.84 -3.32
CA PRO A 75 -19.47 7.71 -2.59
C PRO A 75 -20.90 7.37 -3.02
N ASN A 76 -21.64 8.35 -3.56
CA ASN A 76 -23.00 8.20 -4.08
C ASN A 76 -23.06 7.69 -5.53
N GLY A 77 -21.91 7.31 -6.12
CA GLY A 77 -21.80 6.82 -7.49
C GLY A 77 -21.86 7.89 -8.58
N GLN A 78 -21.90 9.18 -8.22
CA GLN A 78 -21.89 10.26 -9.21
C GLN A 78 -20.48 10.49 -9.76
N PRO A 79 -20.33 10.79 -11.06
CA PRO A 79 -19.03 11.07 -11.65
C PRO A 79 -18.40 12.31 -11.00
N LEU A 80 -17.12 12.21 -10.68
CA LEU A 80 -16.38 13.25 -10.03
C LEU A 80 -15.99 14.34 -11.05
N PRO A 81 -16.14 15.63 -10.73
CA PRO A 81 -15.68 16.70 -11.60
C PRO A 81 -14.18 16.55 -11.96
N PRO A 82 -13.78 16.86 -13.21
CA PRO A 82 -12.39 16.73 -13.65
C PRO A 82 -11.37 17.47 -12.77
N GLN A 83 -11.76 18.65 -12.27
CA GLN A 83 -10.91 19.46 -11.43
C GLN A 83 -10.67 18.84 -10.05
N SER A 84 -11.69 18.20 -9.47
CA SER A 84 -11.54 17.48 -8.20
C SER A 84 -10.77 16.17 -8.32
N MET A 85 -10.71 15.54 -9.50
CA MET A 85 -9.82 14.40 -9.74
C MET A 85 -8.35 14.80 -9.61
N MET A 86 -8.02 16.06 -9.94
CA MET A 86 -6.65 16.57 -9.82
C MET A 86 -6.20 16.83 -8.37
N ASP A 87 -7.10 16.78 -7.40
CA ASP A 87 -6.75 16.93 -5.98
C ASP A 87 -6.21 15.62 -5.39
N ASP A 88 -6.51 14.50 -6.06
CA ASP A 88 -6.04 13.16 -5.67
C ASP A 88 -4.68 12.81 -6.34
N ILE A 89 -4.10 13.74 -7.10
CA ILE A 89 -2.78 13.60 -7.72
C ILE A 89 -1.72 14.27 -6.85
N VAL A 90 -0.63 13.55 -6.59
CA VAL A 90 0.47 14.02 -5.75
C VAL A 90 1.18 15.21 -6.40
N GLY A 91 1.14 16.36 -5.71
CA GLY A 91 1.82 17.64 -5.98
C GLY A 91 2.47 17.77 -7.37
N ASP A 92 3.78 17.56 -7.42
CA ASP A 92 4.60 17.74 -8.63
C ASP A 92 4.11 16.99 -9.88
N TYR A 93 3.39 15.88 -9.74
CA TYR A 93 2.89 15.11 -10.88
C TYR A 93 1.68 15.76 -11.56
N LYS A 94 0.92 16.56 -10.81
CA LYS A 94 -0.28 17.28 -11.29
C LYS A 94 0.07 18.19 -12.45
N ASP A 95 1.13 18.98 -12.32
CA ASP A 95 1.51 19.98 -13.32
C ASP A 95 2.47 19.44 -14.38
N LYS A 96 3.15 18.33 -14.10
CA LYS A 96 4.19 17.77 -15.00
C LYS A 96 3.68 16.65 -15.90
N THR A 97 2.76 15.83 -15.40
CA THR A 97 2.45 14.53 -16.04
C THR A 97 0.96 14.27 -16.21
N VAL A 98 0.07 14.97 -15.51
CA VAL A 98 -1.36 14.72 -15.59
C VAL A 98 -2.06 15.83 -16.39
N THR A 99 -2.89 15.44 -17.34
CA THR A 99 -3.70 16.35 -18.18
C THR A 99 -5.16 15.92 -18.16
N LEU A 100 -6.09 16.85 -18.38
CA LEU A 100 -7.51 16.53 -18.58
C LEU A 100 -7.76 16.31 -20.07
N GLU A 101 -8.04 15.07 -20.45
CA GLU A 101 -8.23 14.68 -21.85
C GLU A 101 -9.49 13.87 -22.04
N ASP A 102 -10.04 13.91 -23.25
CA ASP A 102 -11.21 13.12 -23.60
C ASP A 102 -10.76 11.66 -23.85
N PHE A 103 -11.49 10.70 -23.28
CA PHE A 103 -11.16 9.29 -23.46
C PHE A 103 -11.47 8.82 -24.89
N PRO A 104 -10.49 8.30 -25.66
CA PRO A 104 -10.64 8.11 -27.10
C PRO A 104 -11.61 6.98 -27.50
N PHE A 105 -11.99 6.11 -26.58
CA PHE A 105 -12.88 4.98 -26.87
C PHE A 105 -14.34 5.25 -26.49
N PHE A 106 -14.66 6.36 -25.82
CA PHE A 106 -16.03 6.73 -25.48
C PHE A 106 -16.52 7.85 -26.40
N ALA A 107 -17.68 7.64 -27.03
CA ALA A 107 -18.32 8.63 -27.90
C ALA A 107 -18.80 9.89 -27.13
N ASN A 108 -18.88 9.78 -25.81
CA ASN A 108 -19.52 10.73 -24.91
C ASN A 108 -18.60 11.91 -24.54
N ASN A 109 -17.36 11.98 -25.08
CA ASN A 109 -16.36 13.02 -24.78
C ASN A 109 -16.23 13.31 -23.27
N ILE A 110 -16.12 12.25 -22.47
CA ILE A 110 -15.94 12.39 -21.01
C ILE A 110 -14.48 12.78 -20.76
N LYS A 111 -14.31 13.96 -20.15
CA LYS A 111 -13.01 14.44 -19.67
C LYS A 111 -12.55 13.60 -18.49
N MET A 112 -11.42 12.93 -18.66
CA MET A 112 -10.76 12.11 -17.65
C MET A 112 -9.39 12.67 -17.33
N ALA A 113 -8.88 12.39 -16.14
CA ALA A 113 -7.49 12.65 -15.83
C ALA A 113 -6.63 11.61 -16.55
N SER A 114 -5.68 12.04 -17.37
CA SER A 114 -4.74 11.20 -18.11
C SER A 114 -3.33 11.44 -17.62
N VAL A 115 -2.57 10.38 -17.34
CA VAL A 115 -1.12 10.47 -17.14
C VAL A 115 -0.41 10.36 -18.50
N HIS A 116 0.31 11.41 -18.88
CA HIS A 116 0.99 11.51 -20.16
C HIS A 116 2.21 10.57 -20.23
N PRO A 117 2.33 9.73 -21.28
CA PRO A 117 3.30 8.64 -21.30
C PRO A 117 4.76 9.04 -21.59
N CYS A 118 5.05 10.32 -21.88
CA CYS A 118 6.38 10.75 -22.36
C CYS A 118 7.57 10.41 -21.45
N LYS A 119 7.34 10.26 -20.14
CA LYS A 119 8.37 9.88 -19.17
C LYS A 119 8.28 8.41 -18.72
N HIS A 120 7.26 7.67 -19.14
CA HIS A 120 7.03 6.29 -18.68
C HIS A 120 8.18 5.35 -19.07
N ALA A 121 8.74 5.49 -20.28
CA ALA A 121 9.84 4.63 -20.73
C ALA A 121 11.09 4.77 -19.84
N SER A 122 11.42 6.00 -19.43
CA SER A 122 12.58 6.25 -18.57
C SER A 122 12.37 5.69 -17.16
N VAL A 123 11.16 5.83 -16.62
CA VAL A 123 10.81 5.32 -15.29
C VAL A 123 10.83 3.79 -15.28
N MET A 124 10.19 3.14 -16.26
CA MET A 124 10.11 1.67 -16.36
C MET A 124 11.47 1.00 -16.57
N LYS A 125 12.46 1.71 -17.11
CA LYS A 125 13.82 1.19 -17.26
C LYS A 125 14.62 1.22 -15.95
N THR A 126 14.25 2.10 -15.04
CA THR A 126 14.99 2.36 -13.79
C THR A 126 14.40 1.58 -12.60
N LEU A 127 13.13 1.21 -12.70
CA LEU A 127 12.44 0.29 -11.78
C LEU A 127 12.92 -1.15 -11.98
#